data_AF-A0A8J8K0X7-F1
#
_entry.id   AF-A0A8J8K0X7-F1
#
_cell.length_a   1.000
_cell.length_b   1.000
_cell.length_c   1.000
_cell.angle_alpha   90.00
_cell.angle_beta   90.00
_cell.angle_gamma   90.00
#
_symmetry.space_group_name_H-M   'P 1'
#
loop_
_entity.id
_entity.type
_entity.pdbx_description
1 polymer ?
#
loop_
_entity_poly.entity_id
_entity_poly.type
_entity_poly.pdbx_seq_one_letter_code
_entity_poly.pdbx_strand_id
1 'polypeptide(L)'
;MPDVKDSEKKQIRYRAKRLAIDLLESSISTGFILYSQTVDKLYDRSARRKICLLCGEIDKKENLADDEHDCATGIDRLPVIVTTNWAILKKFFLSDEYTKTLQKLGIKEKQIEKIVLTTPKEIKIPEKEVLKESDTQETAT
;
A
#
# COMPACT_ATOMS: atom_id res chain seq x y z
N MET A 1 -6.90 22.07 2.79
CA MET A 1 -7.26 20.64 2.63
C MET A 1 -7.02 19.96 3.96
N PRO A 2 -7.83 18.97 4.38
CA PRO A 2 -7.58 18.26 5.63
C PRO A 2 -6.20 17.61 5.57
N ASP A 3 -5.40 17.82 6.62
CA ASP A 3 -4.07 17.24 6.70
C ASP A 3 -4.18 15.72 6.87
N VAL A 4 -3.71 14.99 5.86
CA VAL A 4 -3.51 13.55 5.94
C VAL A 4 -2.16 13.32 6.64
N LYS A 5 -2.18 12.58 7.75
CA LYS A 5 -0.98 12.33 8.56
C LYS A 5 0.02 11.46 7.78
N ASP A 6 1.30 11.56 8.08
CA ASP A 6 2.32 10.76 7.39
C ASP A 6 2.14 9.25 7.61
N SER A 7 1.64 8.84 8.78
CA SER A 7 1.24 7.45 9.03
C SER A 7 0.11 7.00 8.10
N GLU A 8 -0.89 7.85 7.86
CA GLU A 8 -1.99 7.60 6.94
C GLU A 8 -1.49 7.53 5.49
N LYS A 9 -0.60 8.45 5.08
CA LYS A 9 0.04 8.42 3.74
C LYS A 9 0.79 7.10 3.51
N LYS A 10 1.51 6.60 4.51
CA LYS A 10 2.20 5.30 4.44
C LYS A 10 1.21 4.15 4.24
N GLN A 11 0.11 4.12 4.99
CA GLN A 11 -0.93 3.10 4.83
C GLN A 11 -1.62 3.17 3.46
N ILE A 12 -1.94 4.38 2.98
CA ILE A 12 -2.50 4.61 1.64
C ILE A 12 -1.57 4.04 0.57
N ARG A 13 -0.26 4.35 0.63
CA ARG A 13 0.73 3.83 -0.32
C ARG A 13 0.82 2.31 -0.29
N TYR A 14 0.78 1.70 0.89
CA TYR A 14 0.77 0.25 1.04
C TYR A 14 -0.46 -0.39 0.37
N ARG A 15 -1.66 0.15 0.66
CA ARG A 15 -2.92 -0.35 0.08
C ARG A 15 -3.02 -0.10 -1.42
N ALA A 16 -2.47 1.01 -1.92
CA ALA A 16 -2.41 1.29 -3.36
C ALA A 16 -1.58 0.24 -4.11
N LYS A 17 -0.39 -0.11 -3.59
CA LYS A 17 0.43 -1.19 -4.14
C LYS A 17 -0.29 -2.54 -4.11
N ARG A 18 -0.98 -2.83 -3.01
CA ARG A 18 -1.76 -4.06 -2.86
C ARG A 18 -2.89 -4.13 -3.88
N LEU A 19 -3.66 -3.06 -4.04
CA LEU A 19 -4.73 -2.97 -5.03
C LEU A 19 -4.24 -3.22 -6.45
N ALA A 20 -3.08 -2.66 -6.81
CA ALA A 20 -2.51 -2.83 -8.14
C ALA A 20 -2.21 -4.31 -8.44
N ILE A 21 -1.64 -5.02 -7.47
CA ILE A 21 -1.41 -6.47 -7.55
C ILE A 21 -2.74 -7.22 -7.67
N ASP A 22 -3.70 -6.91 -6.78
CA ASP A 22 -5.00 -7.58 -6.76
C ASP A 22 -5.80 -7.36 -8.07
N LEU A 23 -5.66 -6.19 -8.72
CA LEU A 23 -6.24 -5.90 -10.04
C LEU A 23 -5.58 -6.75 -11.14
N LEU A 24 -4.26 -6.92 -11.10
CA LEU A 24 -3.51 -7.73 -12.08
C LEU A 24 -3.82 -9.23 -11.94
N GLU A 25 -4.01 -9.72 -10.72
CA GLU A 25 -4.30 -11.14 -10.45
C GLU A 25 -5.78 -11.51 -10.68
N SER A 26 -6.65 -10.50 -10.84
CA SER A 26 -8.07 -10.71 -11.04
C SER A 26 -8.42 -11.22 -12.44
N SER A 27 -9.59 -11.85 -12.58
CA SER A 27 -10.11 -12.22 -13.90
C SER A 27 -10.33 -10.96 -14.76
N ILE A 28 -10.10 -11.07 -16.07
CA ILE A 28 -10.17 -9.93 -17.01
C ILE A 28 -11.48 -9.13 -16.85
N SER A 29 -12.63 -9.81 -16.75
CA SER A 29 -13.94 -9.16 -16.61
C SER A 29 -14.10 -8.40 -15.30
N THR A 30 -13.78 -9.04 -14.17
CA THR A 30 -13.91 -8.44 -12.83
C THR A 30 -12.88 -7.33 -12.62
N GLY A 31 -11.65 -7.56 -13.06
CA GLY A 31 -10.56 -6.59 -13.02
C GLY A 31 -10.88 -5.34 -13.79
N PHE A 32 -11.41 -5.47 -15.01
CA PHE A 32 -11.80 -4.30 -15.82
C PHE A 32 -12.89 -3.46 -15.17
N ILE A 33 -13.95 -4.09 -14.63
CA ILE A 33 -15.03 -3.38 -13.94
C ILE A 33 -14.49 -2.60 -12.74
N LEU A 34 -13.63 -3.22 -11.94
CA LEU A 34 -13.07 -2.59 -10.74
C LEU A 34 -12.04 -1.53 -11.06
N TYR A 35 -11.26 -1.72 -12.11
CA TYR A 35 -10.37 -0.72 -12.65
C TYR A 35 -11.15 0.55 -13.01
N SER A 36 -12.23 0.42 -13.80
CA SER A 36 -13.09 1.55 -14.15
C SER A 36 -13.67 2.25 -12.91
N GLN A 37 -14.21 1.48 -11.95
CA GLN A 37 -14.75 2.04 -10.71
C GLN A 37 -13.68 2.75 -9.86
N THR A 38 -12.45 2.25 -9.87
CA THR A 38 -11.33 2.83 -9.14
C THR A 38 -10.89 4.15 -9.78
N VAL A 39 -10.81 4.21 -11.11
CA VAL A 39 -10.53 5.44 -11.85
C VAL A 39 -11.54 6.52 -11.49
N ASP A 40 -12.84 6.22 -11.60
CA ASP A 40 -13.92 7.19 -11.32
C ASP A 40 -13.87 7.74 -9.90
N LYS A 41 -13.51 6.91 -8.92
CA LYS A 41 -13.45 7.30 -7.51
C LYS A 41 -12.20 8.09 -7.16
N LEU A 42 -11.08 7.81 -7.83
CA LEU A 42 -9.80 8.43 -7.52
C LEU A 42 -9.57 9.72 -8.31
N TYR A 43 -10.24 9.89 -9.45
CA TYR A 43 -10.04 11.00 -10.35
C TYR A 43 -10.45 12.35 -9.74
N ASP A 44 -9.53 13.30 -9.75
CA ASP A 44 -9.79 14.71 -9.49
C ASP A 44 -8.96 15.56 -10.46
N ARG A 45 -9.67 16.24 -11.36
CA ARG A 45 -9.08 17.09 -12.41
C ARG A 45 -8.19 18.21 -11.86
N SER A 46 -8.49 18.71 -10.66
CA SER A 46 -7.81 19.87 -10.07
C SER A 46 -6.58 19.49 -9.24
N ALA A 47 -6.32 18.20 -9.07
CA ALA A 47 -5.30 17.74 -8.15
C ALA A 47 -3.88 17.78 -8.75
N ARG A 48 -2.90 17.86 -7.87
CA ARG A 48 -1.47 17.95 -8.23
C ARG A 48 -0.71 16.63 -8.03
N ARG A 49 -1.41 15.56 -7.69
CA ARG A 49 -0.82 14.23 -7.50
C ARG A 49 -1.40 13.27 -8.52
N LYS A 50 -0.68 12.20 -8.74
CA LYS A 50 -1.08 11.09 -9.58
C LYS A 50 -0.90 9.78 -8.83
N ILE A 51 -1.69 8.79 -9.21
CA ILE A 51 -1.53 7.39 -8.78
C ILE A 51 -1.46 6.51 -10.03
N CYS A 52 -0.50 5.59 -10.05
CA CYS A 52 -0.45 4.54 -11.07
C CYS A 52 -1.27 3.33 -10.60
N LEU A 53 -2.24 2.89 -11.39
CA LEU A 53 -3.07 1.73 -11.06
C LEU A 53 -2.41 0.39 -11.37
N LEU A 54 -1.28 0.38 -12.10
CA LEU A 54 -0.53 -0.85 -12.40
C LEU A 54 0.52 -1.19 -11.34
N CYS A 55 1.13 -0.20 -10.69
CA CYS A 55 2.14 -0.44 -9.65
C CYS A 55 1.78 0.14 -8.28
N GLY A 56 0.72 0.96 -8.20
CA GLY A 56 0.26 1.59 -6.96
C GLY A 56 1.13 2.77 -6.49
N GLU A 57 2.03 3.28 -7.33
CA GLU A 57 2.87 4.43 -7.00
C GLU A 57 2.05 5.72 -6.90
N ILE A 58 2.37 6.56 -5.91
CA ILE A 58 1.69 7.84 -5.65
C ILE A 58 2.73 8.94 -5.48
N ASP A 59 2.73 9.88 -6.41
CA ASP A 59 3.62 11.02 -6.39
C ASP A 59 3.00 12.28 -6.99
N LYS A 60 3.78 13.35 -7.08
CA LYS A 60 3.43 14.59 -7.76
C LYS A 60 3.23 14.34 -9.25
N LYS A 61 2.45 15.22 -9.88
CA LYS A 61 2.14 15.16 -11.30
C LYS A 61 3.40 15.12 -12.18
N GLU A 62 4.44 15.83 -11.77
CA GLU A 62 5.74 15.89 -12.45
C GLU A 62 6.42 14.52 -12.52
N ASN A 63 6.52 13.80 -11.40
CA ASN A 63 7.27 12.53 -11.30
C ASN A 63 6.51 11.29 -11.82
N LEU A 64 5.20 11.43 -12.02
CA LEU A 64 4.32 10.39 -12.58
C LEU A 64 3.77 10.86 -13.92
N ALA A 65 4.58 11.58 -14.69
CA ALA A 65 4.23 11.95 -16.05
C ALA A 65 4.17 10.67 -16.92
N ASP A 66 3.33 10.70 -17.96
CA ASP A 66 3.02 9.51 -18.75
C ASP A 66 4.22 9.08 -19.64
N ASP A 67 5.20 9.96 -19.79
CA ASP A 67 6.48 9.79 -20.48
C ASP A 67 7.64 9.39 -19.56
N GLU A 68 7.52 9.58 -18.24
CA GLU A 68 8.57 9.25 -17.27
C GLU A 68 8.32 7.94 -16.52
N HIS A 69 7.07 7.49 -16.44
CA HIS A 69 6.70 6.31 -15.66
C HIS A 69 6.56 5.06 -16.53
N ASP A 70 7.39 4.04 -16.30
CA ASP A 70 7.45 2.81 -17.11
C ASP A 70 6.07 2.18 -17.38
N CYS A 71 5.16 2.20 -16.39
CA CYS A 71 3.83 1.61 -16.54
C CYS A 71 2.91 2.36 -17.51
N ALA A 72 3.20 3.62 -17.85
CA ALA A 72 2.41 4.40 -18.80
C ALA A 72 2.69 4.06 -20.27
N THR A 73 3.78 3.34 -20.55
CA THR A 73 4.16 2.97 -21.92
C THR A 73 3.36 1.76 -22.43
N GLY A 74 2.81 1.86 -23.65
CA GLY A 74 2.22 0.72 -24.38
C GLY A 74 0.75 0.39 -24.10
N ILE A 75 0.02 1.21 -23.34
CA ILE A 75 -1.41 0.99 -23.05
C ILE A 75 -2.23 2.19 -23.56
N ASP A 76 -2.52 2.19 -24.86
CA ASP A 76 -3.12 3.35 -25.55
C ASP A 76 -4.61 3.60 -25.24
N ARG A 77 -5.27 2.72 -24.46
CA ARG A 77 -6.74 2.74 -24.31
C ARG A 77 -7.26 2.81 -22.88
N LEU A 78 -6.40 2.74 -21.86
CA LEU A 78 -6.82 2.77 -20.46
C LEU A 78 -5.98 3.74 -19.62
N PRO A 79 -6.60 4.57 -18.77
CA PRO A 79 -5.90 5.55 -17.96
C PRO A 79 -5.11 4.88 -16.83
N VAL A 80 -3.89 4.44 -17.12
CA VAL A 80 -2.97 3.84 -16.13
C VAL A 80 -2.68 4.79 -14.98
N ILE A 81 -2.52 6.07 -15.30
CA ILE A 81 -2.17 7.12 -14.38
C ILE A 81 -3.37 8.02 -14.13
N VAL A 82 -3.84 8.05 -12.88
CA VAL A 82 -5.03 8.79 -12.47
C VAL A 82 -4.62 10.00 -11.65
N THR A 83 -5.11 11.19 -12.02
CA THR A 83 -4.88 12.42 -11.25
C THR A 83 -5.74 12.40 -9.99
N THR A 84 -5.16 12.63 -8.82
CA THR A 84 -5.83 12.46 -7.53
C THR A 84 -5.22 13.35 -6.43
N ASN A 85 -5.83 13.35 -5.24
CA ASN A 85 -5.34 14.09 -4.07
C ASN A 85 -5.38 13.24 -2.79
N TRP A 86 -4.67 13.67 -1.74
CA TRP A 86 -4.59 12.90 -0.48
C TRP A 86 -5.94 12.70 0.21
N ALA A 87 -6.88 13.64 0.10
CA ALA A 87 -8.19 13.52 0.73
C ALA A 87 -9.04 12.43 0.05
N ILE A 88 -9.01 12.36 -1.28
CA ILE A 88 -9.67 11.30 -2.06
C ILE A 88 -9.02 9.95 -1.79
N LEU A 89 -7.69 9.89 -1.82
CA LEU A 89 -6.95 8.66 -1.50
C LEU A 89 -7.27 8.17 -0.09
N LYS A 90 -7.35 9.07 0.89
CA LYS A 90 -7.76 8.72 2.26
C LYS A 90 -9.19 8.19 2.30
N LYS A 91 -10.13 8.88 1.64
CA LYS A 91 -11.53 8.45 1.57
C LYS A 91 -11.65 7.08 0.92
N PHE A 92 -10.89 6.79 -0.12
CA PHE A 92 -10.95 5.50 -0.79
C PHE A 92 -10.23 4.41 0.01
N PHE A 93 -8.93 4.58 0.28
CA PHE A 93 -8.07 3.54 0.86
C PHE A 93 -8.23 3.33 2.34
N LEU A 94 -8.62 4.35 3.12
CA LEU A 94 -8.75 4.24 4.58
C LEU A 94 -10.22 4.18 5.05
N SER A 95 -11.16 4.04 4.13
CA SER A 95 -12.56 3.74 4.46
C SER A 95 -12.95 2.31 4.05
N ASP A 96 -14.18 1.94 4.38
CA ASP A 96 -14.79 0.67 3.97
C ASP A 96 -14.92 0.54 2.45
N GLU A 97 -14.75 1.62 1.66
CA GLU A 97 -14.80 1.54 0.21
C GLU A 97 -13.72 0.63 -0.37
N TYR A 98 -12.52 0.66 0.18
CA TYR A 98 -11.43 -0.22 -0.24
C TYR A 98 -11.75 -1.69 0.06
N THR A 99 -12.18 -1.99 1.29
CA THR A 99 -12.55 -3.36 1.68
C THR A 99 -13.74 -3.89 0.86
N LYS A 100 -14.74 -3.05 0.54
CA LYS A 100 -15.83 -3.41 -0.38
C LYS A 100 -15.32 -3.69 -1.79
N THR A 101 -14.31 -2.96 -2.25
CA THR A 101 -13.67 -3.17 -3.56
C THR A 101 -12.94 -4.52 -3.59
N LEU A 102 -12.21 -4.87 -2.53
CA LEU A 102 -11.55 -6.18 -2.40
C LEU A 102 -12.55 -7.34 -2.29
N GLN A 103 -13.66 -7.17 -1.57
CA GLN A 103 -14.70 -8.20 -1.48
C GLN A 103 -15.30 -8.54 -2.85
N LYS A 104 -15.45 -7.55 -3.73
CA LYS A 104 -15.91 -7.78 -5.12
C LYS A 104 -14.91 -8.59 -5.95
N LEU A 105 -13.62 -8.58 -5.60
CA LEU A 105 -12.59 -9.44 -6.19
C LEU A 105 -12.66 -10.89 -5.69
N GLY A 106 -13.54 -11.19 -4.73
CA GLY A 106 -13.52 -12.47 -4.00
C GLY A 106 -12.37 -12.55 -3.00
N ILE A 107 -11.62 -11.47 -2.81
CA ILE A 107 -10.51 -11.39 -1.85
C ILE A 107 -11.11 -11.13 -0.48
N LYS A 108 -11.15 -12.19 0.34
CA LYS A 108 -11.43 -12.04 1.77
C LYS A 108 -10.21 -11.42 2.41
N GLU A 109 -10.27 -10.11 2.63
CA GLU A 109 -9.26 -9.41 3.44
C GLU A 109 -9.25 -10.08 4.83
N LYS A 110 -8.19 -10.86 5.13
CA LYS A 110 -7.85 -11.16 6.53
C LYS A 110 -7.75 -9.80 7.17
N GLN A 111 -8.67 -9.46 8.08
CA GLN A 111 -8.74 -8.13 8.66
C GLN A 111 -7.33 -7.72 9.05
N ILE A 112 -6.76 -6.77 8.29
CA ILE A 112 -5.53 -6.14 8.69
C ILE A 112 -5.98 -5.36 9.92
N GLU A 113 -5.74 -5.95 11.10
CA GLU A 113 -5.95 -5.30 12.38
C GLU A 113 -5.53 -3.85 12.19
N LYS A 114 -6.41 -2.91 12.56
CA LYS A 114 -6.05 -1.50 12.60
C LYS A 114 -4.73 -1.44 13.36
N ILE A 115 -3.61 -1.31 12.66
CA ILE A 115 -2.31 -1.13 13.28
C ILE A 115 -2.38 0.29 13.81
N VAL A 116 -2.98 0.42 14.98
CA VAL A 116 -2.70 1.50 15.91
C VAL A 116 -1.22 1.27 16.21
N LEU A 117 -0.37 2.01 15.50
CA LEU A 117 1.01 2.20 15.90
C LEU A 117 0.96 2.85 17.28
N THR A 118 0.84 2.03 18.32
CA THR A 118 1.26 2.42 19.66
C THR A 118 2.73 2.79 19.51
N THR A 119 3.00 4.05 19.82
CA THR A 119 4.32 4.60 20.07
C THR A 119 5.22 3.57 20.74
N PRO A 120 6.52 3.50 20.39
CA PRO A 120 7.42 2.47 20.89
C PRO A 120 7.49 2.59 22.42
N LYS A 121 6.85 1.64 23.12
CA LYS A 121 7.18 1.41 24.53
C LYS A 121 8.54 0.73 24.53
N GLU A 122 9.49 1.38 25.17
CA GLU A 122 10.81 0.83 25.49
C GLU A 122 10.69 -0.65 25.88
N ILE A 123 11.35 -1.50 25.11
CA ILE A 123 11.59 -2.88 25.50
C ILE A 123 12.62 -2.83 26.62
N LYS A 124 12.17 -2.90 27.88
CA LYS A 124 13.04 -3.28 28.99
C LYS A 124 13.33 -4.77 28.82
N ILE A 125 14.53 -5.09 28.34
CA ILE A 125 15.05 -6.46 28.34
C ILE A 125 15.29 -6.83 29.81
N PRO A 126 14.65 -7.87 30.37
CA PRO A 126 15.03 -8.42 31.66
C PRO A 126 16.36 -9.18 31.51
N GLU A 127 17.38 -8.66 32.18
CA GLU A 127 18.70 -9.28 32.35
C GLU A 127 18.58 -10.40 33.40
N LYS A 128 18.72 -11.67 32.98
CA LYS A 128 18.90 -12.90 33.79
C LYS A 128 18.83 -14.10 32.82
N GLU A 129 19.72 -15.09 32.77
CA GLU A 129 20.75 -15.58 33.69
C GLU A 129 21.96 -16.08 32.90
N VAL A 130 23.14 -15.68 33.39
CA VAL A 130 24.40 -16.37 33.14
C VAL A 130 24.36 -17.66 33.95
N LEU A 131 24.21 -18.81 33.30
CA LEU A 131 24.64 -20.08 33.89
C LEU A 131 26.06 -20.37 33.42
N LYS A 132 26.98 -20.18 34.36
CA LYS A 132 28.29 -20.83 34.38
C LYS A 132 28.07 -22.33 34.52
N GLU A 133 28.88 -23.13 33.85
CA GLU A 133 29.56 -24.26 34.49
C GLU A 133 30.84 -24.57 33.74
N SER A 134 31.86 -24.84 34.54
CA SER A 134 33.29 -24.84 34.26
C SER A 134 33.87 -26.27 34.26
N ASP A 135 35.15 -26.35 33.89
CA ASP A 135 36.10 -27.43 34.16
C ASP A 135 35.91 -28.72 33.30
N THR A 136 36.92 -29.42 32.75
CA THR A 136 38.33 -29.58 33.12
C THR A 136 39.10 -30.35 32.02
N GLN A 137 40.40 -30.01 31.86
CA GLN A 137 41.59 -30.83 31.58
C GLN A 137 41.78 -31.79 30.36
N GLU A 138 42.97 -31.58 29.74
CA GLU A 138 44.02 -32.53 29.30
C GLU A 138 43.69 -33.74 28.40
N THR A 139 44.38 -33.87 27.26
CA THR A 139 45.54 -34.78 27.09
C THR A 139 46.14 -34.76 25.67
N ALA A 140 47.48 -34.92 25.61
CA ALA A 140 48.36 -35.53 24.60
C ALA A 140 47.88 -35.66 23.14
N THR A 141 48.67 -35.31 22.12
CA THR A 141 49.93 -36.00 21.73
C THR A 141 50.67 -35.16 20.70
#